data_AF-A0A2W7MZE2-F1
#
_entry.id   AF-A0A2W7MZE2-F1
#
_cell.length_a   1.000
_cell.length_b   1.000
_cell.length_c   1.000
_cell.angle_alpha   90.00
_cell.angle_beta   90.00
_cell.angle_gamma   90.00
#
_symmetry.space_group_name_H-M   'P 1'
#
loop_
_entity.id
_entity.type
_entity.pdbx_description
1 polymer ?
#
loop_
_entity_poly.entity_id
_entity_poly.type
_entity_poly.pdbx_seq_one_letter_code
_entity_poly.pdbx_strand_id
1 'polypeptide(L)'
;MNDNLIFFTNMGLAMILAMFGMAKRLRDNQTLKTLLWITTLVGVTGSSLRFFPNMDISLLTTWSFWNPFVYITLYAGLRHAYRLCYQREPTYHKASWFDPEEGRKQNTFDVFVHLFPMLMALIFPFIMQKIFQ
;
A
#
# COMPACT_ATOMS: atom_id res chain seq x y z
N MET A 1 10.47 21.79 -10.33
CA MET A 1 10.27 20.35 -10.58
C MET A 1 8.81 20.16 -10.97
N ASN A 2 8.48 19.34 -11.96
CA ASN A 2 7.09 19.21 -12.42
C ASN A 2 6.27 18.40 -11.39
N ASP A 3 5.32 19.04 -10.71
CA ASP A 3 4.51 18.44 -9.65
C ASP A 3 3.76 17.18 -10.12
N ASN A 4 3.25 17.19 -11.36
CA ASN A 4 2.60 16.03 -11.96
C ASN A 4 3.57 14.84 -12.10
N LEU A 5 4.83 15.10 -12.45
CA LEU A 5 5.83 14.05 -12.59
C LEU A 5 6.13 13.37 -11.24
N ILE A 6 6.20 14.16 -10.16
CA ILE A 6 6.41 13.66 -8.80
C ILE A 6 5.21 12.80 -8.38
N PHE A 7 4.00 13.30 -8.60
CA PHE A 7 2.77 12.59 -8.30
C PHE A 7 2.71 11.22 -9.01
N PHE A 8 2.92 11.18 -10.33
CA PHE A 8 2.89 9.93 -11.08
C PHE A 8 4.03 8.97 -10.67
N THR A 9 5.20 9.49 -10.32
CA THR A 9 6.32 8.67 -9.83
C THR A 9 5.97 8.03 -8.48
N ASN A 10 5.36 8.78 -7.55
CA ASN A 10 4.91 8.27 -6.25
C ASN A 10 3.79 7.23 -6.41
N MET A 11 2.84 7.46 -7.31
CA MET A 11 1.82 6.47 -7.65
C MET A 11 2.44 5.19 -8.23
N GLY A 12 3.43 5.33 -9.13
CA GLY A 12 4.18 4.20 -9.68
C GLY A 12 4.91 3.40 -8.61
N LEU A 13 5.57 4.05 -7.67
CA LEU A 13 6.23 3.40 -6.52
C LEU A 13 5.23 2.65 -5.64
N ALA A 14 4.08 3.24 -5.34
CA ALA A 14 3.01 2.57 -4.59
C ALA A 14 2.48 1.35 -5.34
N MET A 15 2.35 1.42 -6.67
CA MET A 15 1.95 0.27 -7.49
C MET A 15 3.01 -0.83 -7.51
N ILE A 16 4.29 -0.49 -7.62
CA ILE A 16 5.39 -1.46 -7.55
C ILE A 16 5.39 -2.16 -6.19
N LEU A 17 5.21 -1.41 -5.10
CA LEU A 17 5.07 -1.98 -3.76
C LEU A 17 3.81 -2.86 -3.64
N ALA A 18 2.70 -2.45 -4.23
CA ALA A 18 1.49 -3.27 -4.27
C ALA A 18 1.72 -4.58 -5.05
N MET A 19 2.47 -4.54 -6.16
CA MET A 19 2.89 -5.73 -6.91
C MET A 19 3.81 -6.63 -6.06
N PHE A 20 4.76 -6.05 -5.32
CA PHE A 20 5.57 -6.81 -4.36
C PHE A 20 4.76 -7.37 -3.19
N GLY A 21 3.68 -6.71 -2.77
CA GLY A 21 2.72 -7.26 -1.80
C GLY A 21 1.90 -8.42 -2.34
N MET A 22 1.81 -8.56 -3.66
CA MET A 22 1.32 -9.78 -4.29
C MET A 22 2.39 -10.88 -4.32
N ALA A 23 3.66 -10.57 -4.07
CA ALA A 23 4.70 -11.57 -3.96
C ALA A 23 4.74 -12.18 -2.55
N LYS A 24 5.00 -13.49 -2.51
CA LYS A 24 5.08 -14.31 -1.29
C LYS A 24 6.03 -13.76 -0.21
N ARG A 25 6.98 -12.89 -0.60
CA ARG A 25 7.96 -12.23 0.29
C ARG A 25 7.30 -11.34 1.36
N LEU A 26 6.11 -10.79 1.12
CA LEU A 26 5.41 -9.95 2.11
C LEU A 26 4.68 -10.75 3.21
N ARG A 27 4.84 -12.09 3.24
CA ARG A 27 4.45 -12.97 4.35
C ARG A 27 5.37 -12.85 5.56
N ASP A 28 6.61 -12.41 5.37
CA ASP A 28 7.53 -12.27 6.49
C ASP A 28 7.20 -11.03 7.33
N ASN A 29 6.99 -11.25 8.63
CA ASN A 29 6.67 -10.20 9.59
C ASN A 29 7.82 -9.21 9.75
N GLN A 30 9.08 -9.66 9.59
CA GLN A 30 10.23 -8.77 9.67
C GLN A 30 10.26 -7.83 8.46
N THR A 31 10.09 -8.38 7.26
CA THR A 31 9.96 -7.60 6.01
C THR A 31 8.82 -6.58 6.11
N LEU A 32 7.65 -6.97 6.61
CA LEU A 32 6.51 -6.06 6.76
C LEU A 32 6.79 -4.93 7.75
N LYS A 33 7.43 -5.22 8.90
CA LYS A 33 7.86 -4.20 9.87
C LYS A 33 8.88 -3.23 9.27
N THR A 34 9.88 -3.75 8.57
CA THR A 34 10.90 -2.93 7.89
C THR A 34 10.25 -2.01 6.86
N LEU A 35 9.32 -2.54 6.06
CA LEU A 35 8.61 -1.74 5.07
C LEU A 35 7.68 -0.69 5.71
N LEU A 36 7.03 -0.97 6.83
CA LEU A 36 6.26 0.04 7.58
C LEU A 36 7.14 1.22 7.98
N TRP A 37 8.33 0.96 8.52
CA TRP A 37 9.27 2.02 8.88
C TRP A 37 9.73 2.82 7.65
N ILE A 38 10.15 2.14 6.58
CA ILE A 38 10.59 2.80 5.35
C ILE A 38 9.48 3.68 4.76
N THR A 39 8.27 3.14 4.65
CA THR A 39 7.14 3.88 4.06
C THR A 39 6.68 5.04 4.94
N THR A 40 6.79 4.92 6.27
CA THR A 40 6.58 6.04 7.19
C THR A 40 7.59 7.16 6.94
N LEU A 41 8.88 6.82 6.83
CA LEU A 41 9.93 7.80 6.55
C LEU A 41 9.71 8.51 5.20
N VAL A 42 9.26 7.79 4.17
CA VAL A 42 8.90 8.36 2.87
C VAL A 42 7.73 9.35 3.01
N GLY A 43 6.66 8.98 3.72
CA GLY A 43 5.50 9.84 3.94
C GLY A 43 5.85 11.13 4.70
N VAL A 44 6.63 11.02 5.78
CA VAL A 44 7.12 12.16 6.57
C VAL A 44 8.03 13.06 5.75
N THR A 45 8.97 12.48 4.99
CA THR A 45 9.88 13.24 4.13
C THR A 45 9.08 14.01 3.08
N GLY A 46 8.17 13.34 2.36
CA GLY A 46 7.30 13.98 1.37
C GLY A 46 6.43 15.10 1.94
N SER A 47 5.93 14.93 3.16
CA SER A 47 5.18 15.98 3.88
C SER A 47 6.07 17.16 4.26
N SER A 48 7.31 16.88 4.65
CA SER A 48 8.29 17.90 5.04
C SER A 48 8.75 18.73 3.85
N LEU A 49 8.80 18.15 2.64
CA LEU A 49 9.19 18.87 1.41
C LEU A 49 8.32 20.09 1.12
N ARG A 50 7.06 20.09 1.54
CA ARG A 50 6.13 21.23 1.39
C ARG A 50 6.55 22.46 2.18
N PHE A 51 7.31 22.31 3.26
CA PHE A 51 7.77 23.43 4.08
C PHE A 51 9.05 24.08 3.56
N PHE A 52 9.66 23.53 2.50
CA PHE A 52 10.83 24.15 1.89
C PHE A 52 10.39 25.29 0.95
N PRO A 53 10.89 26.52 1.14
CA PRO A 53 10.41 27.71 0.43
C PRO A 53 10.63 27.69 -1.09
N ASN A 54 11.49 26.79 -1.59
CA ASN A 54 11.82 26.66 -3.00
C ASN A 54 11.08 25.51 -3.71
N MET A 55 10.19 24.79 -3.00
CA MET A 55 9.44 23.66 -3.55
C MET A 55 7.94 23.96 -3.53
N ASP A 56 7.39 24.30 -4.70
CA ASP A 56 5.95 24.41 -4.89
C ASP A 56 5.36 23.03 -5.20
N ILE A 57 5.02 22.29 -4.14
CA ILE A 57 4.45 20.94 -4.22
C ILE A 57 2.98 21.03 -3.83
N SER A 58 2.08 20.49 -4.66
CA SER A 58 0.66 20.52 -4.36
C SER A 58 0.32 19.64 -3.16
N LEU A 59 -0.83 19.94 -2.55
CA LEU A 59 -1.38 19.14 -1.46
C LEU A 59 -1.63 17.68 -1.90
N LEU A 60 -2.11 17.48 -3.14
CA LEU A 60 -2.35 16.15 -3.71
C LEU A 60 -1.04 15.35 -3.81
N THR A 61 0.02 15.97 -4.34
CA THR A 61 1.35 15.35 -4.43
C THR A 61 1.90 15.03 -3.05
N THR A 62 1.72 15.93 -2.09
CA THR A 62 2.13 15.72 -0.70
C THR A 62 1.49 14.46 -0.10
N TRP A 63 0.18 14.29 -0.28
CA TRP A 63 -0.53 13.11 0.22
C TRP A 63 -0.17 11.82 -0.53
N SER A 64 0.25 11.90 -1.79
CA SER A 64 0.68 10.73 -2.58
C SER A 64 1.89 9.99 -1.98
N PHE A 65 2.74 10.69 -1.22
CA PHE A 65 3.88 10.06 -0.52
C PHE A 65 3.44 9.08 0.58
N TRP A 66 2.21 9.18 1.06
CA TRP A 66 1.65 8.27 2.06
C TRP A 66 1.02 7.01 1.45
N ASN A 67 0.85 6.93 0.12
CA ASN A 67 0.24 5.77 -0.54
C ASN A 67 0.92 4.44 -0.16
N PRO A 68 2.26 4.33 -0.17
CA PRO A 68 2.94 3.13 0.28
C PRO A 68 2.60 2.75 1.73
N PHE A 69 2.57 3.73 2.63
CA PHE A 69 2.29 3.50 4.04
C PHE A 69 0.85 3.01 4.25
N VAL A 70 -0.12 3.62 3.58
CA VAL A 70 -1.53 3.23 3.61
C VAL A 70 -1.70 1.80 3.12
N TYR A 71 -1.08 1.45 1.99
CA TYR A 71 -1.11 0.09 1.47
C TYR A 71 -0.62 -0.93 2.50
N ILE A 72 0.58 -0.72 3.05
CA ILE A 72 1.22 -1.70 3.94
C ILE A 72 0.47 -1.80 5.27
N THR A 73 0.00 -0.69 5.82
CA THR A 73 -0.76 -0.68 7.08
C THR A 73 -2.08 -1.42 6.93
N LEU A 74 -2.84 -1.14 5.87
CA LEU A 74 -4.10 -1.83 5.60
C LEU A 74 -3.89 -3.31 5.29
N TYR A 75 -2.88 -3.64 4.49
CA TYR A 75 -2.52 -5.03 4.20
C TYR A 75 -2.14 -5.79 5.47
N ALA A 76 -1.29 -5.21 6.33
CA ALA A 76 -0.88 -5.81 7.59
C ALA A 76 -2.08 -6.06 8.52
N GLY A 77 -2.97 -5.08 8.65
CA GLY A 77 -4.18 -5.18 9.46
C GLY A 77 -5.14 -6.26 8.94
N LEU A 78 -5.43 -6.26 7.63
CA LEU A 78 -6.31 -7.25 7.02
C LEU A 78 -5.71 -8.66 7.05
N ARG A 79 -4.40 -8.79 6.83
CA ARG A 79 -3.68 -10.06 6.98
C ARG A 79 -3.77 -10.57 8.41
N HIS A 80 -3.59 -9.69 9.40
CA HIS A 80 -3.73 -10.07 10.81
C HIS A 80 -5.15 -10.56 11.11
N ALA A 81 -6.18 -9.82 10.67
CA ALA A 81 -7.57 -10.22 10.80
C ALA A 81 -7.87 -11.56 10.10
N TYR A 82 -7.33 -11.77 8.89
CA TYR A 82 -7.44 -13.04 8.17
C TYR A 82 -6.86 -14.20 8.98
N ARG A 83 -5.67 -14.03 9.56
CA ARG A 83 -5.05 -15.05 10.41
C ARG A 83 -5.85 -15.35 11.66
N LEU A 84 -6.51 -14.36 12.26
CA LEU A 84 -7.37 -14.58 13.41
C LEU A 84 -8.62 -15.41 13.04
N CYS A 85 -9.25 -15.10 11.91
CA CYS A 85 -10.49 -15.78 11.49
C CYS A 85 -10.24 -17.19 10.92
N TYR A 86 -9.18 -17.38 10.14
CA TYR A 86 -8.95 -18.61 9.36
C TYR A 86 -7.73 -19.42 9.82
N GLN A 87 -6.97 -18.93 10.82
CA GLN A 87 -5.77 -19.58 11.38
C GLN A 87 -4.70 -19.96 10.34
N ARG A 88 -4.71 -19.29 9.18
CA ARG A 88 -3.80 -19.51 8.05
C ARG A 88 -3.50 -18.20 7.34
N GLU A 89 -2.59 -18.24 6.38
CA GLU A 89 -2.21 -17.05 5.60
C GLU A 89 -3.11 -16.87 4.36
N PRO A 90 -3.32 -15.62 3.90
CA PRO A 90 -4.03 -15.36 2.66
C PRO A 90 -3.31 -15.99 1.47
N THR A 91 -4.04 -16.52 0.48
CA THR A 91 -3.44 -17.09 -0.74
C THR A 91 -2.79 -16.01 -1.61
N TYR A 92 -1.77 -16.42 -2.35
CA TYR A 92 -1.03 -15.54 -3.27
C TYR A 92 -1.21 -15.93 -4.74
N HIS A 93 -1.78 -17.10 -5.03
CA HIS A 93 -1.98 -17.56 -6.40
C HIS A 93 -3.19 -16.89 -7.07
N LYS A 94 -3.09 -15.61 -7.41
CA LYS A 94 -4.24 -14.76 -7.78
C LYS A 94 -4.79 -14.95 -9.19
N ALA A 95 -4.06 -15.66 -10.06
CA ALA A 95 -4.49 -15.93 -11.44
C ALA A 95 -5.59 -17.00 -11.53
N SER A 96 -5.87 -17.72 -10.45
CA SER A 96 -6.85 -18.81 -10.41
C SER A 96 -7.56 -18.85 -9.06
N TRP A 97 -8.86 -19.20 -9.09
CA TRP A 97 -9.65 -19.40 -7.87
C TRP A 97 -9.24 -20.62 -7.05
N PHE A 98 -8.27 -21.37 -7.55
CA PHE A 98 -7.62 -22.50 -6.89
C PHE A 98 -6.14 -22.18 -6.74
N ASP A 99 -5.61 -22.31 -5.52
CA ASP A 99 -4.19 -22.19 -5.22
C ASP A 99 -3.57 -23.60 -5.24
N PRO A 100 -2.79 -23.93 -6.28
CA PRO A 100 -2.17 -25.24 -6.38
C PRO A 100 -1.05 -25.46 -5.36
N GLU A 101 -0.43 -24.39 -4.83
CA GLU A 101 0.65 -24.52 -3.84
C GLU A 101 0.09 -24.91 -2.47
N GLU A 102 -1.05 -24.34 -2.08
CA GLU A 102 -1.71 -24.63 -0.80
C GLU A 102 -2.83 -25.67 -0.94
N GLY A 103 -3.10 -26.15 -2.16
CA GLY A 103 -4.11 -27.18 -2.44
C GLY A 103 -5.54 -26.75 -2.07
N ARG A 104 -5.86 -25.46 -2.11
CA ARG A 104 -7.13 -24.92 -1.60
C ARG A 104 -7.78 -23.93 -2.56
N LYS A 105 -9.11 -23.84 -2.50
CA LYS A 105 -9.86 -22.77 -3.17
C LYS A 105 -9.66 -21.44 -2.44
N GLN A 106 -9.56 -20.37 -3.21
CA GLN A 106 -9.54 -19.00 -2.70
C GLN A 106 -10.92 -18.65 -2.16
N ASN A 107 -10.95 -17.94 -1.04
CA ASN A 107 -12.17 -17.32 -0.55
C ASN A 107 -12.18 -15.83 -0.91
N THR A 108 -13.35 -15.19 -0.81
CA THR A 108 -13.48 -13.76 -1.12
C THR A 108 -12.58 -12.89 -0.24
N PHE A 109 -12.29 -13.32 0.99
CA PHE A 109 -11.44 -12.57 1.90
C PHE A 109 -9.97 -12.62 1.48
N ASP A 110 -9.50 -13.72 0.87
CA ASP A 110 -8.17 -13.82 0.27
C ASP A 110 -7.98 -12.70 -0.76
N VAL A 111 -8.96 -12.50 -1.65
CA VAL A 111 -8.93 -11.44 -2.66
C VAL A 111 -9.01 -10.06 -2.01
N PHE A 112 -9.90 -9.89 -1.04
CA PHE A 112 -10.13 -8.61 -0.36
C PHE A 112 -8.89 -8.09 0.38
N VAL A 113 -8.15 -8.96 1.07
CA VAL A 113 -6.90 -8.61 1.77
C VAL A 113 -5.88 -7.95 0.85
N HIS A 114 -5.90 -8.25 -0.44
CA HIS A 114 -4.97 -7.70 -1.43
C HIS A 114 -5.54 -6.53 -2.22
N LEU A 115 -6.79 -6.64 -2.66
CA LEU A 115 -7.42 -5.65 -3.54
C LEU A 115 -7.78 -4.37 -2.77
N PHE A 116 -8.28 -4.51 -1.55
CA PHE A 116 -8.74 -3.36 -0.77
C PHE A 116 -7.61 -2.40 -0.40
N PRO A 117 -6.45 -2.84 0.15
CA PRO A 117 -5.33 -1.94 0.43
C PRO A 117 -4.83 -1.21 -0.82
N MET A 118 -4.81 -1.88 -1.98
CA MET A 118 -4.38 -1.30 -3.24
C MET A 118 -5.31 -0.18 -3.69
N LEU A 119 -6.62 -0.41 -3.69
CA LEU A 119 -7.62 0.61 -4.05
C LEU A 119 -7.58 1.79 -3.08
N MET A 120 -7.49 1.51 -1.77
CA MET A 120 -7.41 2.55 -0.77
C MET A 120 -6.15 3.40 -0.91
N ALA A 121 -5.00 2.80 -1.16
CA ALA A 121 -3.75 3.54 -1.40
C ALA A 121 -3.83 4.43 -2.65
N LEU A 122 -4.56 4.01 -3.69
CA LEU A 122 -4.74 4.80 -4.91
C LEU A 122 -5.67 6.01 -4.69
N ILE A 123 -6.74 5.83 -3.92
CA ILE A 123 -7.76 6.85 -3.71
C ILE A 123 -7.38 7.81 -2.56
N PHE A 124 -6.50 7.38 -1.65
CA PHE A 124 -6.11 8.12 -0.45
C PHE A 124 -5.71 9.59 -0.69
N PRO A 125 -4.87 9.94 -1.69
CA PRO A 125 -4.47 11.33 -1.90
C PRO A 125 -5.65 12.25 -2.22
N PHE A 126 -6.62 11.76 -2.97
CA PHE A 126 -7.82 12.51 -3.35
C PHE A 126 -8.75 12.71 -2.15
N ILE A 127 -8.90 11.70 -1.30
CA ILE A 127 -9.67 11.81 -0.04
C ILE A 127 -9.04 12.88 0.84
N MET A 128 -7.73 12.79 1.07
CA MET A 128 -7.01 13.74 1.93
C MET A 128 -6.99 15.14 1.34
N GLN A 129 -6.82 15.28 0.03
CA GLN A 129 -6.93 16.58 -0.63
C GLN A 129 -8.28 17.23 -0.33
N LYS A 130 -9.38 16.49 -0.41
CA LYS A 130 -10.73 17.02 -0.13
C LYS A 130 -10.95 17.37 1.34
N ILE A 131 -10.33 16.63 2.27
CA ILE A 131 -10.45 16.88 3.72
C ILE A 131 -9.67 18.13 4.16
N PHE A 132 -8.52 18.38 3.53
CA PHE A 132 -7.58 19.43 3.91
C PHE A 132 -7.56 20.63 2.94
N GLN A 133 -8.52 20.69 2.01
CA GLN A 133 -8.84 21.86 1.18
C GLN A 133 -9.71 22.83 1.96
#